data_AF-A0A950RJA9-F1
#
_entry.id   AF-A0A950RJA9-F1
#
_cell.length_a   1.000
_cell.length_b   1.000
_cell.length_c   1.000
_cell.angle_alpha   90.00
_cell.angle_beta   90.00
_cell.angle_gamma   90.00
#
_symmetry.space_group_name_H-M   'P 1'
#
loop_
_entity.id
_entity.type
_entity.pdbx_description
1 polymer ?
#
loop_
_entity_poly.entity_id
_entity_poly.type
_entity_poly.pdbx_seq_one_letter_code
_entity_poly.pdbx_strand_id
1 'polypeptide(L)'
;MRLPLFVTCWLLLVGTAFAPAPDLTRVDRTLKKEPAYQTQPKYVLLVFGPAAATRAWLVLDGKVLYLDRFCNGDLTEPGDRVELFRAIKRDQPNNPLGELREFADFTTTPGTKSRNTPTLKTTTRYSQFLVEQDFPRKDYTPPNTSIQRQFDHMRPDFLRINICIEGRLWQDGYARLADHPQEAPVLHFDGPLTLGFHPYTQPLVRGQTVYLMVQLITPGQGENAYTLTACEWGIPAEVHPVAEIEFPAKNPGGEPTTTRVVLSHRC
;
A
#
# COMPACT_ATOMS: atom_id res chain seq x y z
N MET A 1 22.90 25.24 -59.40
CA MET A 1 23.02 23.94 -58.68
C MET A 1 22.91 24.22 -57.19
N ARG A 2 21.76 23.95 -56.57
CA ARG A 2 21.55 24.05 -55.12
C ARG A 2 20.82 22.76 -54.71
N LEU A 3 21.48 21.89 -53.96
CA LEU A 3 20.88 20.70 -53.37
C LEU A 3 20.24 21.09 -52.03
N PRO A 4 19.00 20.66 -51.71
CA PRO A 4 18.47 20.80 -50.37
C PRO A 4 18.97 19.65 -49.48
N LEU A 5 19.45 20.02 -48.30
CA LEU A 5 19.86 19.11 -47.23
C LEU A 5 18.59 18.54 -46.56
N PHE A 6 18.27 17.27 -46.82
CA PHE A 6 17.22 16.56 -46.08
C PHE A 6 17.78 16.15 -44.71
N VAL A 7 17.33 16.82 -43.65
CA VAL A 7 17.54 16.38 -42.27
C VAL A 7 16.40 15.42 -41.92
N THR A 8 16.65 14.12 -42.05
CA THR A 8 15.75 13.07 -41.58
C THR A 8 15.88 12.95 -40.06
N CYS A 9 14.91 13.52 -39.34
CA CYS A 9 14.77 13.37 -37.90
C CYS A 9 14.26 11.96 -37.60
N TRP A 10 15.14 11.06 -37.17
CA TRP A 10 14.77 9.75 -36.64
C TRP A 10 14.14 9.93 -35.26
N LEU A 11 12.80 9.90 -35.18
CA LEU A 11 12.09 9.69 -33.93
C LEU A 11 12.36 8.25 -33.45
N LEU A 12 13.32 8.09 -32.55
CA LEU A 12 13.45 6.88 -31.74
C LEU A 12 12.26 6.85 -30.76
N LEU A 13 11.22 6.11 -31.13
CA LEU A 13 10.23 5.60 -30.19
C LEU A 13 10.97 4.64 -29.24
N VAL A 14 11.49 5.17 -28.15
CA VAL A 14 11.91 4.36 -27.00
C VAL A 14 10.63 3.77 -26.41
N GLY A 15 10.21 2.62 -26.91
CA GLY A 15 9.20 1.81 -26.26
C GLY A 15 9.75 1.41 -24.90
N THR A 16 9.26 2.05 -23.84
CA THR A 16 9.46 1.56 -22.47
C THR A 16 8.82 0.19 -22.39
N ALA A 17 9.62 -0.87 -22.58
CA ALA A 17 9.17 -2.22 -22.30
C ALA A 17 8.76 -2.27 -20.83
N PHE A 18 7.46 -2.46 -20.56
CA PHE A 18 6.99 -2.76 -19.23
C PHE A 18 7.65 -4.07 -18.80
N ALA A 19 8.60 -3.99 -17.86
CA ALA A 19 9.15 -5.19 -17.26
C ALA A 19 8.01 -5.96 -16.56
N PRO A 20 7.92 -7.28 -16.72
CA PRO A 20 6.92 -8.08 -16.00
C PRO A 20 7.12 -7.89 -14.50
N ALA A 21 6.00 -7.90 -13.75
CA ALA A 21 6.06 -7.79 -12.30
C ALA A 21 6.90 -8.94 -11.72
N PRO A 22 7.74 -8.68 -10.69
CA PRO A 22 8.58 -9.70 -10.09
C PRO A 22 7.74 -10.78 -9.39
N ASP A 23 8.22 -12.02 -9.40
CA ASP A 23 7.62 -13.12 -8.65
C ASP A 23 7.93 -12.97 -7.16
N LEU A 24 7.01 -12.36 -6.42
CA LEU A 24 7.16 -12.10 -4.98
C LEU A 24 7.19 -13.38 -4.13
N THR A 25 6.80 -14.54 -4.68
CA THR A 25 6.88 -15.82 -3.95
C THR A 25 8.32 -16.33 -3.79
N ARG A 26 9.25 -15.79 -4.59
CA ARG A 26 10.67 -16.18 -4.61
C ARG A 26 11.59 -15.20 -3.89
N VAL A 27 11.02 -14.19 -3.24
CA VAL A 27 11.82 -13.22 -2.48
C VAL A 27 12.51 -13.95 -1.33
N ASP A 28 13.80 -13.71 -1.18
CA ASP A 28 14.60 -14.24 -0.09
C ASP A 28 14.10 -13.68 1.25
N ARG A 29 13.77 -14.59 2.16
CA ARG A 29 13.20 -14.34 3.49
C ARG A 29 14.21 -14.58 4.62
N THR A 30 15.50 -14.52 4.32
CA THR A 30 16.53 -14.71 5.34
C THR A 30 16.58 -13.53 6.31
N LEU A 31 16.40 -13.81 7.60
CA LEU A 31 16.80 -12.95 8.72
C LEU A 31 18.17 -13.43 9.20
N LYS A 32 19.16 -12.53 9.21
CA LYS A 32 20.51 -12.84 9.66
C LYS A 32 20.64 -12.75 11.17
N LYS A 33 19.97 -11.76 11.77
CA LYS A 33 20.05 -11.51 13.21
C LYS A 33 18.81 -10.79 13.71
N GLU A 34 18.30 -11.26 14.83
CA GLU A 34 17.06 -10.78 15.43
C GLU A 34 17.33 -10.18 16.83
N PRO A 35 16.57 -9.16 17.24
CA PRO A 35 16.53 -8.68 18.61
C PRO A 35 16.10 -9.77 19.59
N ALA A 36 16.40 -9.55 20.87
CA ALA A 36 15.74 -10.27 21.95
C ALA A 36 14.32 -9.70 22.13
N TYR A 37 13.35 -10.27 21.41
CA TYR A 37 11.95 -9.84 21.50
C TYR A 37 11.37 -10.07 22.90
N GLN A 38 10.46 -9.19 23.31
CA GLN A 38 9.80 -9.24 24.61
C GLN A 38 8.46 -9.99 24.58
N THR A 39 7.84 -10.04 23.41
CA THR A 39 6.57 -10.73 23.15
C THR A 39 6.71 -11.64 21.93
N GLN A 40 5.61 -12.21 21.45
CA GLN A 40 5.62 -12.95 20.18
C GLN A 40 5.78 -11.94 19.03
N PRO A 41 6.91 -11.96 18.28
CA PRO A 41 7.12 -11.07 17.15
C PRO A 41 6.15 -11.37 16.01
N LYS A 42 5.77 -10.33 15.27
CA LYS A 42 4.92 -10.42 14.08
C LYS A 42 5.61 -9.79 12.88
N TYR A 43 5.63 -10.47 11.75
CA TYR A 43 6.53 -10.19 10.62
C TYR A 43 5.77 -9.74 9.35
N VAL A 44 6.35 -8.79 8.63
CA VAL A 44 6.06 -8.47 7.21
C VAL A 44 7.36 -8.15 6.50
N LEU A 45 7.47 -8.57 5.24
CA LEU A 45 8.59 -8.21 4.39
C LEU A 45 8.20 -7.05 3.48
N LEU A 46 8.97 -5.97 3.51
CA LEU A 46 8.80 -4.85 2.60
C LEU A 46 9.78 -5.03 1.44
N VAL A 47 9.32 -4.88 0.21
CA VAL A 47 10.18 -4.82 -0.97
C VAL A 47 9.96 -3.51 -1.71
N PHE A 48 11.02 -2.98 -2.30
CA PHE A 48 11.03 -1.64 -2.89
C PHE A 48 11.53 -1.64 -4.33
N GLY A 49 10.92 -0.75 -5.12
CA GLY A 49 11.31 -0.44 -6.49
C GLY A 49 10.76 -1.44 -7.52
N PRO A 50 10.83 -1.14 -8.83
CA PRO A 50 10.14 -1.92 -9.86
C PRO A 50 10.51 -3.41 -9.88
N ALA A 51 11.75 -3.75 -9.53
CA ALA A 51 12.27 -5.12 -9.51
C ALA A 51 12.17 -5.82 -8.15
N ALA A 52 11.60 -5.18 -7.12
CA ALA A 52 11.56 -5.70 -5.74
C ALA A 52 12.95 -6.11 -5.18
N ALA A 53 14.01 -5.44 -5.63
CA ALA A 53 15.38 -5.85 -5.34
C ALA A 53 15.86 -5.41 -3.95
N THR A 54 15.32 -4.30 -3.43
CA THR A 54 15.59 -3.84 -2.06
C THR A 54 14.54 -4.43 -1.15
N ARG A 55 14.96 -5.07 -0.06
CA ARG A 55 14.09 -5.74 0.90
C ARG A 55 14.40 -5.29 2.31
N ALA A 56 13.38 -5.01 3.10
CA ALA A 56 13.53 -4.64 4.50
C ALA A 56 12.51 -5.42 5.34
N TRP A 57 12.98 -6.07 6.39
CA TRP A 57 12.10 -6.63 7.39
C TRP A 57 11.45 -5.56 8.23
N LEU A 58 10.17 -5.75 8.53
CA LEU A 58 9.48 -5.05 9.58
C LEU A 58 8.86 -6.04 10.55
N VAL A 59 9.16 -5.84 11.84
CA VAL A 59 8.74 -6.73 12.91
C VAL A 59 8.07 -5.93 14.02
N LEU A 60 6.86 -6.30 14.38
CA LEU A 60 6.14 -5.75 15.54
C LEU A 60 6.34 -6.67 16.75
N ASP A 61 6.80 -6.09 17.85
CA ASP A 61 6.99 -6.75 19.14
C ASP A 61 6.27 -5.93 20.24
N GLY A 62 4.98 -6.21 20.42
CA GLY A 62 4.12 -5.53 21.38
C GLY A 62 3.93 -4.03 21.07
N LYS A 63 4.76 -3.18 21.69
CA LYS A 63 4.77 -1.71 21.51
C LYS A 63 6.09 -1.19 20.92
N VAL A 64 6.91 -2.09 20.41
CA VAL A 64 8.16 -1.78 19.74
C VAL A 64 8.05 -2.29 18.31
N LEU A 65 8.50 -1.46 17.37
CA LEU A 65 8.62 -1.84 15.97
C LEU A 65 10.10 -1.91 15.62
N TYR A 66 10.52 -2.94 14.89
CA TYR A 66 11.85 -3.05 14.31
C TYR A 66 11.73 -2.94 12.80
N LEU A 67 12.57 -2.10 12.19
CA LEU A 67 12.66 -1.93 10.74
C LEU A 67 14.12 -2.14 10.30
N ASP A 68 14.37 -3.07 9.40
CA ASP A 68 15.70 -3.34 8.81
C ASP A 68 16.09 -2.18 7.87
N ARG A 69 16.66 -1.12 8.42
CA ARG A 69 16.94 0.10 7.66
C ARG A 69 18.12 -0.06 6.70
N PHE A 70 18.99 -1.05 6.93
CA PHE A 70 20.14 -1.34 6.08
C PHE A 70 19.85 -2.41 5.02
N CYS A 71 18.64 -2.98 5.02
CA CYS A 71 18.17 -3.98 4.06
C CYS A 71 19.05 -5.23 4.02
N ASN A 72 19.62 -5.61 5.17
CA ASN A 72 20.64 -6.64 5.27
C ASN A 72 20.17 -7.87 6.06
N GLY A 73 18.98 -7.83 6.66
CA GLY A 73 18.40 -8.87 7.51
C GLY A 73 18.91 -8.90 8.97
N ASP A 74 19.69 -7.90 9.41
CA ASP A 74 20.06 -7.69 10.81
C ASP A 74 19.16 -6.60 11.40
N LEU A 75 18.27 -6.98 12.31
CA LEU A 75 17.33 -6.06 12.98
C LEU A 75 17.87 -5.50 14.30
N THR A 76 19.16 -5.70 14.58
CA THR A 76 19.82 -5.27 15.83
C THR A 76 20.66 -4.01 15.65
N GLU A 77 20.66 -3.40 14.46
CA GLU A 77 21.48 -2.25 14.17
C GLU A 77 20.93 -0.97 14.82
N PRO A 78 21.81 0.00 15.16
CA PRO A 78 21.36 1.27 15.73
C PRO A 78 20.36 2.00 14.83
N GLY A 79 19.16 2.25 15.38
CA GLY A 79 18.08 2.96 14.69
C GLY A 79 16.99 2.07 14.10
N ASP A 80 17.17 0.74 14.07
CA ASP A 80 16.13 -0.18 13.62
C ASP A 80 14.96 -0.26 14.59
N ARG A 81 15.24 -0.10 15.89
CA ARG A 81 14.23 -0.03 16.95
C ARG A 81 13.49 1.33 16.91
N VAL A 82 12.18 1.27 16.69
CA VAL A 82 11.25 2.39 16.66
C VAL A 82 10.24 2.24 17.79
N GLU A 83 10.25 3.20 18.72
CA GLU A 83 9.28 3.24 19.81
C GLU A 83 7.89 3.66 19.31
N LEU A 84 6.87 3.27 20.07
CA LEU A 84 5.53 3.83 19.93
C LEU A 84 5.60 5.37 20.01
N PHE A 85 5.26 6.03 18.91
CA PHE A 85 5.26 7.48 18.81
C PHE A 85 4.10 8.10 19.60
N ARG A 86 2.89 7.54 19.43
CA ARG A 86 1.72 7.90 20.24
C ARG A 86 0.65 6.82 20.21
N ALA A 87 -0.17 6.79 21.26
CA ALA A 87 -1.42 6.05 21.32
C ALA A 87 -2.58 7.04 21.48
N ILE A 88 -3.48 7.06 20.50
CA ILE A 88 -4.64 7.95 20.46
C ILE A 88 -5.87 7.14 20.83
N LYS A 89 -6.50 7.46 21.95
CA LYS A 89 -7.82 6.92 22.29
C LYS A 89 -8.89 7.70 21.56
N ARG A 90 -9.86 6.98 20.99
CA ARG A 90 -11.01 7.53 20.27
C ARG A 90 -12.27 7.19 21.06
N ASP A 91 -12.80 8.18 21.77
CA ASP A 91 -13.94 8.04 22.68
C ASP A 91 -15.27 8.54 22.08
N GLN A 92 -15.22 9.12 20.88
CA GLN A 92 -16.40 9.61 20.18
C GLN A 92 -17.44 8.48 19.98
N PRO A 93 -18.73 8.71 20.27
CA PRO A 93 -19.77 7.67 20.24
C PRO A 93 -19.90 6.94 18.90
N ASN A 94 -19.66 7.66 17.80
CA ASN A 94 -19.82 7.13 16.45
C ASN A 94 -18.51 6.58 15.84
N ASN A 95 -17.42 6.58 16.59
CA ASN A 95 -16.13 6.12 16.10
C ASN A 95 -15.97 4.62 16.36
N PRO A 96 -15.78 3.80 15.32
CA PRO A 96 -15.62 2.37 15.47
C PRO A 96 -14.24 1.96 16.03
N LEU A 97 -13.26 2.86 16.00
CA LEU A 97 -11.91 2.67 16.53
C LEU A 97 -11.85 3.09 17.99
N GLY A 98 -11.19 2.30 18.83
CA GLY A 98 -11.01 2.57 20.25
C GLY A 98 -9.62 3.14 20.56
N GLU A 99 -8.59 2.60 19.91
CA GLU A 99 -7.22 3.07 20.01
C GLU A 99 -6.55 3.01 18.63
N LEU A 100 -5.77 4.03 18.30
CA LEU A 100 -4.82 4.02 17.18
C LEU A 100 -3.42 4.14 17.78
N ARG A 101 -2.54 3.20 17.42
CA ARG A 101 -1.10 3.29 17.72
C ARG A 101 -0.34 3.71 16.49
N GLU A 102 0.55 4.67 16.67
CA GLU A 102 1.42 5.16 15.61
C GLU A 102 2.88 4.92 15.98
N PHE A 103 3.65 4.39 15.04
CA PHE A 103 5.10 4.31 15.06
C PHE A 103 5.62 5.16 13.91
N ALA A 104 6.46 6.15 14.21
CA ALA A 104 6.95 7.09 13.22
C ALA A 104 8.45 7.24 13.31
N ASP A 105 9.12 7.31 12.16
CA ASP A 105 10.56 7.62 12.09
C ASP A 105 10.86 9.11 11.86
N PHE A 106 9.82 9.95 11.92
CA PHE A 106 9.90 11.39 11.81
C PHE A 106 9.22 12.09 12.99
N THR A 107 9.67 13.32 13.28
CA THR A 107 9.04 14.22 14.25
C THR A 107 7.91 15.00 13.58
N THR A 108 6.80 15.19 14.29
CA THR A 108 5.62 15.92 13.79
C THR A 108 5.67 17.42 14.03
N THR A 109 6.71 17.94 14.69
CA THR A 109 6.87 19.37 14.98
C THR A 109 6.89 20.18 13.67
N PRO A 110 5.98 21.17 13.50
CA PRO A 110 6.02 22.05 12.33
C PRO A 110 7.41 22.72 12.21
N GLY A 111 8.05 22.58 11.05
CA GLY A 111 9.36 23.20 10.76
C GLY A 111 10.60 22.35 11.07
N THR A 112 10.48 21.12 11.58
CA THR A 112 11.65 20.24 11.76
C THR A 112 11.98 19.45 10.49
N LYS A 113 13.29 19.37 10.18
CA LYS A 113 13.85 18.68 8.99
C LYS A 113 13.62 17.16 8.96
N SER A 114 12.99 16.57 9.98
CA SER A 114 12.91 15.11 10.13
C SER A 114 12.02 14.43 9.09
N ARG A 115 11.05 15.13 8.48
CA ARG A 115 10.13 14.54 7.50
C ARG A 115 10.87 13.99 6.27
N ASN A 116 11.96 14.62 5.85
CA ASN A 116 12.71 14.17 4.68
C ASN A 116 13.88 13.24 5.05
N THR A 117 13.93 12.77 6.30
CA THR A 117 14.95 11.78 6.70
C THR A 117 14.70 10.48 5.93
N PRO A 118 15.73 9.90 5.32
CA PRO A 118 15.59 8.60 4.68
C PRO A 118 15.17 7.52 5.66
N THR A 119 14.13 6.78 5.31
CA THR A 119 13.62 5.64 6.06
C THR A 119 14.62 4.50 6.04
N LEU A 120 15.11 4.16 4.84
CA LEU A 120 16.20 3.22 4.62
C LEU A 120 17.53 3.98 4.60
N LYS A 121 18.59 3.40 5.14
CA LYS A 121 19.94 4.00 5.15
C LYS A 121 20.68 3.83 3.83
N THR A 122 20.21 2.94 2.97
CA THR A 122 20.81 2.61 1.66
C THR A 122 20.33 3.53 0.54
N THR A 123 19.30 4.35 0.76
CA THR A 123 18.70 5.20 -0.28
C THR A 123 17.94 6.38 0.33
N THR A 124 17.95 7.53 -0.34
CA THR A 124 17.15 8.71 0.04
C THR A 124 15.77 8.73 -0.60
N ARG A 125 15.42 7.73 -1.40
CA ARG A 125 14.19 7.69 -2.19
C ARG A 125 12.92 7.55 -1.33
N TYR A 126 13.05 6.93 -0.17
CA TYR A 126 11.94 6.60 0.70
C TYR A 126 12.06 7.34 2.03
N SER A 127 10.99 8.01 2.44
CA SER A 127 10.95 8.85 3.64
C SER A 127 9.55 8.84 4.26
N GLN A 128 9.41 9.52 5.40
CA GLN A 128 8.13 9.70 6.10
C GLN A 128 7.44 8.37 6.44
N PHE A 129 8.19 7.45 7.04
CA PHE A 129 7.67 6.14 7.37
C PHE A 129 6.79 6.22 8.62
N LEU A 130 5.52 5.88 8.43
CA LEU A 130 4.51 5.83 9.48
C LEU A 130 3.87 4.45 9.45
N VAL A 131 3.77 3.84 10.62
CA VAL A 131 3.04 2.59 10.81
C VAL A 131 1.89 2.85 11.76
N GLU A 132 0.69 2.49 11.33
CA GLU A 132 -0.55 2.63 12.08
C GLU A 132 -1.10 1.24 12.42
N GLN A 133 -1.50 1.07 13.68
CA GLN A 133 -2.22 -0.11 14.15
C GLN A 133 -3.54 0.33 14.80
N ASP A 134 -4.63 -0.12 14.21
CA ASP A 134 -5.98 0.17 14.65
C ASP A 134 -6.53 -0.91 15.59
N PHE A 135 -7.10 -0.48 16.71
CA PHE A 135 -7.78 -1.34 17.68
C PHE A 135 -9.27 -0.98 17.69
N PRO A 136 -10.14 -1.81 17.07
CA PRO A 136 -11.58 -1.61 17.08
C PRO A 136 -12.15 -1.61 18.50
N ARG A 137 -13.20 -0.82 18.72
CA ARG A 137 -13.98 -0.85 19.97
C ARG A 137 -14.75 -2.15 20.07
N LYS A 138 -14.61 -2.84 21.20
CA LYS A 138 -15.35 -4.10 21.49
C LYS A 138 -16.84 -3.88 21.73
N ASP A 139 -17.22 -2.69 22.18
CA ASP A 139 -18.58 -2.29 22.53
C ASP A 139 -19.28 -1.50 21.42
N TYR A 140 -18.67 -1.40 20.24
CA TYR A 140 -19.24 -0.64 19.12
C TYR A 140 -20.33 -1.42 18.42
N THR A 141 -21.51 -0.80 18.30
CA THR A 141 -22.63 -1.31 17.51
C THR A 141 -22.77 -0.44 16.26
N PRO A 142 -22.47 -0.96 15.07
CA PRO A 142 -22.64 -0.20 13.84
C PRO A 142 -24.09 0.26 13.64
N PRO A 143 -24.36 1.55 13.37
CA PRO A 143 -25.71 2.09 13.32
C PRO A 143 -26.49 1.71 12.06
N ASN A 144 -25.82 1.15 11.05
CA ASN A 144 -26.41 0.70 9.79
C ASN A 144 -25.49 -0.27 9.06
N THR A 145 -26.00 -0.95 8.03
CA THR A 145 -25.28 -1.95 7.23
C THR A 145 -24.04 -1.38 6.50
N SER A 146 -24.03 -0.09 6.16
CA SER A 146 -22.86 0.54 5.53
C SER A 146 -21.69 0.60 6.51
N ILE A 147 -21.96 1.08 7.73
CA ILE A 147 -20.95 1.16 8.79
C ILE A 147 -20.59 -0.23 9.30
N GLN A 148 -21.54 -1.17 9.36
CA GLN A 148 -21.24 -2.58 9.69
C GLN A 148 -20.22 -3.15 8.72
N ARG A 149 -20.41 -2.94 7.41
CA ARG A 149 -19.41 -3.39 6.42
C ARG A 149 -18.07 -2.72 6.63
N GLN A 150 -18.00 -1.42 6.86
CA GLN A 150 -16.72 -0.75 7.14
C GLN A 150 -16.04 -1.35 8.38
N PHE A 151 -16.82 -1.59 9.45
CA PHE A 151 -16.36 -2.23 10.67
C PHE A 151 -15.85 -3.65 10.41
N ASP A 152 -16.59 -4.44 9.63
CA ASP A 152 -16.22 -5.79 9.20
C ASP A 152 -14.99 -5.79 8.28
N HIS A 153 -14.56 -4.65 7.73
CA HIS A 153 -13.31 -4.53 6.99
C HIS A 153 -12.15 -4.04 7.86
N MET A 154 -12.42 -3.51 9.06
CA MET A 154 -11.35 -3.24 10.01
C MET A 154 -10.81 -4.56 10.51
N ARG A 155 -9.51 -4.76 10.31
CA ARG A 155 -8.81 -5.96 10.71
C ARG A 155 -7.88 -5.59 11.87
N PRO A 156 -8.21 -5.97 13.12
CA PRO A 156 -7.40 -5.58 14.29
C PRO A 156 -5.93 -6.05 14.22
N ASP A 157 -5.65 -7.07 13.41
CA ASP A 157 -4.32 -7.66 13.25
C ASP A 157 -3.57 -7.11 12.02
N PHE A 158 -4.10 -6.07 11.35
CA PHE A 158 -3.44 -5.46 10.20
C PHE A 158 -2.63 -4.24 10.62
N LEU A 159 -1.49 -4.06 9.97
CA LEU A 159 -0.79 -2.79 9.95
C LEU A 159 -1.10 -2.03 8.67
N ARG A 160 -1.25 -0.72 8.80
CA ARG A 160 -1.12 0.21 7.69
C ARG A 160 0.27 0.83 7.72
N ILE A 161 1.00 0.70 6.63
CA ILE A 161 2.38 1.17 6.48
C ILE A 161 2.40 2.24 5.40
N ASN A 162 2.68 3.46 5.78
CA ASN A 162 2.67 4.62 4.91
C ASN A 162 4.11 5.05 4.60
N ILE A 163 4.38 5.33 3.33
CA ILE A 163 5.69 5.78 2.88
C ILE A 163 5.58 6.84 1.78
N CYS A 164 6.49 7.81 1.82
CA CYS A 164 6.63 8.82 0.80
C CYS A 164 7.80 8.48 -0.12
N ILE A 165 7.52 8.37 -1.42
CA ILE A 165 8.44 8.04 -2.49
C ILE A 165 8.82 9.34 -3.20
N GLU A 166 10.12 9.64 -3.22
CA GLU A 166 10.72 10.84 -3.83
C GLU A 166 10.06 12.16 -3.38
N GLY A 167 9.50 12.22 -2.16
CA GLY A 167 8.85 13.41 -1.64
C GLY A 167 7.54 13.81 -2.35
N ARG A 168 7.01 12.95 -3.23
CA ARG A 168 5.89 13.30 -4.13
C ARG A 168 4.75 12.31 -4.17
N LEU A 169 5.02 11.03 -3.95
CA LEU A 169 4.06 9.95 -4.10
C LEU A 169 3.91 9.24 -2.77
N TRP A 170 2.68 9.14 -2.26
CA TRP A 170 2.40 8.41 -1.04
C TRP A 170 1.81 7.04 -1.38
N GLN A 171 2.35 6.01 -0.73
CA GLN A 171 1.78 4.67 -0.78
C GLN A 171 1.46 4.17 0.62
N ASP A 172 0.28 3.56 0.74
CA ASP A 172 -0.21 2.88 1.93
C ASP A 172 -0.23 1.37 1.69
N GLY A 173 0.62 0.63 2.39
CA GLY A 173 0.61 -0.83 2.42
C GLY A 173 -0.27 -1.37 3.53
N TYR A 174 -1.05 -2.41 3.24
CA TYR A 174 -1.91 -3.08 4.21
C TYR A 174 -1.55 -4.55 4.28
N ALA A 175 -1.24 -5.05 5.47
CA ALA A 175 -0.89 -6.45 5.65
C ALA A 175 -1.28 -6.99 7.03
N ARG A 176 -1.76 -8.23 7.06
CA ARG A 176 -1.83 -9.04 8.28
C ARG A 176 -0.45 -9.60 8.58
N LEU A 177 0.15 -9.24 9.69
CA LEU A 177 1.46 -9.76 10.04
C LEU A 177 1.40 -11.27 10.34
N ALA A 178 2.48 -11.98 10.02
CA ALA A 178 2.61 -13.42 10.30
C ALA A 178 3.41 -13.67 11.58
N ASP A 179 3.23 -14.86 12.18
CA ASP A 179 3.95 -15.27 13.39
C ASP A 179 5.38 -15.73 13.10
N HIS A 180 5.67 -16.04 11.82
CA HIS A 180 6.96 -16.53 11.35
C HIS A 180 7.41 -15.78 10.08
N PRO A 181 8.71 -15.51 9.92
CA PRO A 181 9.23 -14.79 8.75
C PRO A 181 8.98 -15.53 7.43
N GLN A 182 8.96 -16.86 7.43
CA GLN A 182 8.68 -17.65 6.22
C GLN A 182 7.25 -17.46 5.69
N GLU A 183 6.32 -17.09 6.57
CA GLU A 183 4.90 -16.91 6.27
C GLU A 183 4.53 -15.42 6.12
N ALA A 184 5.45 -14.51 6.42
CA ALA A 184 5.24 -13.07 6.36
C ALA A 184 4.67 -12.64 5.01
N PRO A 185 3.63 -11.80 4.95
CA PRO A 185 3.25 -11.22 3.67
C PRO A 185 4.38 -10.34 3.12
N VAL A 186 4.35 -10.10 1.82
CA VAL A 186 5.25 -9.17 1.12
C VAL A 186 4.45 -7.97 0.66
N LEU A 187 4.87 -6.77 1.07
CA LEU A 187 4.36 -5.51 0.56
C LEU A 187 5.35 -4.90 -0.43
N HIS A 188 4.88 -4.57 -1.63
CA HIS A 188 5.74 -4.09 -2.71
C HIS A 188 5.59 -2.59 -2.95
N PHE A 189 6.34 -1.77 -2.22
CA PHE A 189 6.35 -0.33 -2.43
C PHE A 189 7.14 0.05 -3.68
N ASP A 190 6.71 1.11 -4.37
CA ASP A 190 7.37 1.63 -5.58
C ASP A 190 7.54 0.56 -6.67
N GLY A 191 6.64 -0.43 -6.66
CA GLY A 191 6.54 -1.50 -7.64
C GLY A 191 5.69 -1.14 -8.85
N PRO A 192 5.53 -2.08 -9.80
CA PRO A 192 4.64 -1.90 -10.95
C PRO A 192 3.19 -1.67 -10.51
N LEU A 193 2.60 -0.55 -10.95
CA LEU A 193 1.22 -0.20 -10.66
C LEU A 193 0.24 -1.00 -11.52
N THR A 194 -0.90 -1.35 -10.92
CA THR A 194 -2.07 -1.92 -11.59
C THR A 194 -3.35 -1.33 -10.99
N LEU A 195 -4.49 -1.62 -11.62
CA LEU A 195 -5.81 -1.27 -11.08
C LEU A 195 -6.31 -2.40 -10.16
N GLY A 196 -6.70 -2.02 -8.94
CA GLY A 196 -7.42 -2.88 -8.00
C GLY A 196 -8.81 -2.32 -7.71
N PHE A 197 -9.74 -3.18 -7.29
CA PHE A 197 -11.01 -2.71 -6.75
C PHE A 197 -10.83 -2.22 -5.31
N HIS A 198 -11.47 -1.10 -5.00
CA HIS A 198 -11.56 -0.65 -3.60
C HIS A 198 -12.29 -1.74 -2.78
N PRO A 199 -11.87 -2.06 -1.55
CA PRO A 199 -12.54 -3.05 -0.69
C PRO A 199 -14.05 -2.80 -0.48
N TYR A 200 -14.47 -1.54 -0.58
CA TYR A 200 -15.87 -1.11 -0.48
C TYR A 200 -16.66 -1.17 -1.80
N THR A 201 -16.04 -1.60 -2.90
CA THR A 201 -16.72 -1.80 -4.17
C THR A 201 -17.71 -2.94 -4.03
N GLN A 202 -18.97 -2.68 -4.36
CA GLN A 202 -20.04 -3.66 -4.23
C GLN A 202 -20.20 -4.43 -5.54
N PRO A 203 -20.63 -5.71 -5.48
CA PRO A 203 -21.05 -6.44 -6.67
C PRO A 203 -22.12 -5.67 -7.44
N LEU A 204 -22.09 -5.76 -8.77
CA LEU A 204 -23.13 -5.17 -9.60
C LEU A 204 -24.43 -5.98 -9.42
N VAL A 205 -25.43 -5.38 -8.78
CA VAL A 205 -26.75 -6.01 -8.56
C VAL A 205 -27.80 -5.35 -9.46
N ARG A 206 -28.57 -6.16 -10.17
CA ARG A 206 -29.61 -5.67 -11.09
C ARG A 206 -30.62 -4.79 -10.35
N GLY A 207 -30.87 -3.60 -10.89
CA GLY A 207 -31.83 -2.63 -10.32
C GLY A 207 -31.29 -1.81 -9.15
N GLN A 208 -30.02 -1.98 -8.77
CA GLN A 208 -29.38 -1.18 -7.73
C GLN A 208 -28.33 -0.23 -8.32
N THR A 209 -28.21 0.95 -7.73
CA THR A 209 -27.09 1.86 -7.97
C THR A 209 -25.94 1.46 -7.08
N VAL A 210 -24.76 1.23 -7.67
CA VAL A 210 -23.54 0.88 -6.95
C VAL A 210 -22.41 1.81 -7.36
N TYR A 211 -21.52 2.13 -6.42
CA TYR A 211 -20.31 2.90 -6.69
C TYR A 211 -19.19 1.93 -7.07
N LEU A 212 -18.73 2.05 -8.31
CA LEU A 212 -17.53 1.37 -8.79
C LEU A 212 -16.31 2.21 -8.41
N MET A 213 -15.51 1.73 -7.46
CA MET A 213 -14.30 2.42 -7.02
C MET A 213 -13.08 1.58 -7.36
N VAL A 214 -12.12 2.20 -8.04
CA VAL A 214 -10.84 1.56 -8.37
C VAL A 214 -9.71 2.33 -7.72
N GLN A 215 -8.61 1.64 -7.45
CA GLN A 215 -7.41 2.19 -6.84
C GLN A 215 -6.20 1.80 -7.70
N LEU A 216 -5.20 2.68 -7.76
CA LEU A 216 -3.89 2.30 -8.25
C LEU A 216 -3.14 1.61 -7.12
N ILE A 217 -2.80 0.34 -7.34
CA ILE A 217 -2.15 -0.50 -6.36
C ILE A 217 -0.86 -1.10 -6.91
N THR A 218 0.02 -1.55 -6.02
CA THR A 218 1.03 -2.56 -6.33
C THR A 218 0.61 -3.88 -5.66
N PRO A 219 0.55 -5.00 -6.41
CA PRO A 219 0.24 -6.30 -5.80
C PRO A 219 1.35 -6.71 -4.84
N GLY A 220 0.97 -7.17 -3.64
CA GLY A 220 1.85 -7.85 -2.70
C GLY A 220 1.71 -9.37 -2.80
N GLN A 221 2.31 -10.08 -1.84
CA GLN A 221 2.12 -11.51 -1.64
C GLN A 221 1.55 -11.76 -0.24
N GLY A 222 0.54 -12.62 -0.14
CA GLY A 222 -0.17 -12.90 1.11
C GLY A 222 -1.62 -12.39 1.09
N GLU A 223 -2.40 -12.80 2.09
CA GLU A 223 -3.81 -12.45 2.20
C GLU A 223 -3.98 -10.92 2.32
N ASN A 224 -4.67 -10.31 1.34
CA ASN A 224 -4.91 -8.86 1.30
C ASN A 224 -3.63 -8.00 1.39
N ALA A 225 -2.49 -8.52 0.92
CA ALA A 225 -1.24 -7.78 0.86
C ALA A 225 -1.16 -6.98 -0.44
N TYR A 226 -1.22 -5.66 -0.32
CA TYR A 226 -1.04 -4.72 -1.44
C TYR A 226 -0.62 -3.36 -0.89
N THR A 227 -0.04 -2.52 -1.75
CA THR A 227 0.08 -1.09 -1.46
C THR A 227 -0.84 -0.31 -2.38
N LEU A 228 -1.48 0.74 -1.88
CA LEU A 228 -2.31 1.65 -2.68
C LEU A 228 -1.63 3.02 -2.76
N THR A 229 -1.80 3.67 -3.90
CA THR A 229 -1.35 5.04 -4.09
C THR A 229 -2.41 6.00 -3.57
N ALA A 230 -2.01 6.97 -2.75
CA ALA A 230 -2.94 7.99 -2.26
C ALA A 230 -3.49 8.84 -3.42
N CYS A 231 -4.82 8.88 -3.56
CA CYS A 231 -5.50 9.48 -4.72
C CYS A 231 -5.16 10.96 -4.98
N GLU A 232 -4.84 11.71 -3.93
CA GLU A 232 -4.52 13.14 -4.01
C GLU A 232 -3.10 13.42 -4.54
N TRP A 233 -2.21 12.42 -4.55
CA TRP A 233 -0.78 12.63 -4.76
C TRP A 233 -0.23 11.74 -5.88
N GLY A 234 0.30 12.37 -6.93
CA GLY A 234 1.09 11.69 -7.96
C GLY A 234 0.30 11.13 -9.15
N ILE A 235 -1.04 11.17 -9.15
CA ILE A 235 -1.87 10.83 -10.32
C ILE A 235 -2.29 12.12 -11.03
N PRO A 236 -1.86 12.37 -12.28
CA PRO A 236 -2.23 13.59 -13.01
C PRO A 236 -3.76 13.73 -13.12
N ALA A 237 -4.29 14.94 -12.91
CA ALA A 237 -5.73 15.19 -12.77
C ALA A 237 -6.53 14.82 -14.02
N GLU A 238 -5.91 14.97 -15.19
CA GLU A 238 -6.45 14.70 -16.53
C GLU A 238 -6.47 13.21 -16.91
N VAL A 239 -5.82 12.34 -16.11
CA VAL A 239 -5.82 10.90 -16.36
C VAL A 239 -7.07 10.28 -15.75
N HIS A 240 -7.90 9.67 -16.59
CA HIS A 240 -9.12 9.00 -16.15
C HIS A 240 -9.13 7.54 -16.61
N PRO A 241 -9.17 6.56 -15.67
CA PRO A 241 -9.31 5.17 -16.06
C PRO A 241 -10.67 4.93 -16.74
N VAL A 242 -10.70 4.00 -17.68
CA VAL A 242 -11.92 3.57 -18.37
C VAL A 242 -12.22 2.15 -17.92
N ALA A 243 -13.39 1.95 -17.33
CA ALA A 243 -13.91 0.63 -17.03
C ALA A 243 -14.67 0.10 -18.25
N GLU A 244 -14.30 -1.10 -18.71
CA GLU A 244 -15.11 -1.89 -19.63
C GLU A 244 -15.85 -2.95 -18.80
N ILE A 245 -17.18 -2.95 -18.88
CA ILE A 245 -18.04 -3.77 -18.04
C ILE A 245 -18.90 -4.63 -18.96
N GLU A 246 -18.75 -5.94 -18.85
CA GLU A 246 -19.58 -6.92 -19.52
C GLU A 246 -20.73 -7.36 -18.60
N PHE A 247 -21.95 -7.31 -19.11
CA PHE A 247 -23.15 -7.80 -18.43
C PHE A 247 -23.66 -9.07 -19.11
N PRO A 248 -24.16 -10.04 -18.33
CA PRO A 248 -24.78 -11.22 -18.89
C PRO A 248 -25.99 -10.85 -19.75
N ALA A 249 -26.25 -11.66 -20.78
CA ALA A 249 -27.39 -11.48 -21.65
C ALA A 249 -28.72 -11.54 -20.86
N LYS A 250 -29.73 -10.82 -21.36
CA LYS A 250 -31.07 -10.82 -20.77
C LYS A 250 -31.71 -12.21 -20.73
N ASN A 251 -31.41 -13.05 -21.73
CA ASN A 251 -31.92 -14.41 -21.87
C ASN A 251 -30.76 -15.42 -21.76
N PRO A 252 -30.97 -16.60 -21.14
CA PRO A 252 -29.97 -17.66 -21.11
C PRO A 252 -29.48 -18.01 -22.53
N GLY A 253 -28.16 -18.08 -22.71
CA GLY A 253 -27.52 -18.40 -24.00
C GLY A 253 -27.45 -17.24 -25.01
N GLY A 254 -27.87 -16.03 -24.65
CA GLY A 254 -27.68 -14.84 -25.48
C GLY A 254 -26.27 -14.24 -25.37
N GLU A 255 -25.96 -13.30 -26.27
CA GLU A 255 -24.69 -12.56 -26.26
C GLU A 255 -24.64 -11.55 -25.10
N PRO A 256 -23.50 -11.44 -24.39
CA PRO A 256 -23.28 -10.42 -23.37
C PRO A 256 -23.41 -9.00 -23.94
N THR A 257 -23.70 -8.04 -23.07
CA THR A 257 -23.70 -6.61 -23.42
C THR A 257 -22.55 -5.91 -22.73
N THR A 258 -21.71 -5.21 -23.50
CA THR A 258 -20.57 -4.46 -22.96
C THR A 258 -20.88 -2.97 -22.91
N THR A 259 -20.46 -2.30 -21.82
CA THR A 259 -20.45 -0.84 -21.72
C THR A 259 -19.05 -0.35 -21.36
N ARG A 260 -18.75 0.89 -21.75
CA ARG A 260 -17.50 1.59 -21.37
C ARG A 260 -17.86 2.82 -20.56
N VAL A 261 -17.25 2.96 -19.39
CA VAL A 261 -17.51 4.05 -18.44
C VAL A 261 -16.19 4.72 -18.08
N VAL A 262 -16.11 6.04 -18.27
CA VAL A 262 -14.98 6.83 -17.79
C VAL A 262 -15.15 7.10 -16.31
N LEU A 263 -14.14 6.74 -15.51
CA LEU A 263 -14.12 6.97 -14.07
C LEU A 263 -13.58 8.38 -13.79
N SER A 264 -14.47 9.36 -13.85
CA SER A 264 -14.12 10.79 -13.77
C SER A 264 -14.10 11.37 -12.36
N HIS A 265 -14.67 10.67 -11.37
CA HIS A 265 -14.73 11.12 -9.98
C HIS A 265 -13.53 10.58 -9.20
N ARG A 266 -12.89 11.45 -8.42
CA ARG A 266 -11.77 11.11 -7.52
C ARG A 266 -12.24 11.21 -6.07
N CYS A 267 -11.78 10.26 -5.26
CA CYS A 267 -12.04 10.20 -3.81
C CYS A 267 -11.02 11.06 -3.07
#